data_AF-A0A7S3LYX3-F1
#
_entry.id   AF-A0A7S3LYX3-F1
#
_cell.length_a   1.000
_cell.length_b   1.000
_cell.length_c   1.000
_cell.angle_alpha   90.00
_cell.angle_beta   90.00
_cell.angle_gamma   90.00
#
_symmetry.space_group_name_H-M   'P 1'
#
loop_
_entity.id
_entity.type
_entity.pdbx_description
1 polymer ?
#
loop_
_entity_poly.entity_id
_entity_poly.type
_entity_poly.pdbx_seq_one_letter_code
_entity_poly.pdbx_strand_id
1 'polypeptide(L)'
;ILCTIHQPSSEVFALFDVVIFMKAGRIFYQGPVSRINTYYAEHDRRIPENFNPADFVMNLSQVLAGDELEKLFFPIPDYALVEQGSSQRREESHLEFQVQSSFFKQMFELSWREMVATKRDTTALIVRFAVTILLNLLYGLIFLDAGGKDNGDQRDFSAHV
;
A
#
# COMPACT_ATOMS: atom_id res chain seq x y z
N ILE A 1 -5.57 -11.86 14.04
CA ILE A 1 -5.84 -10.79 13.06
C ILE A 1 -5.01 -9.59 13.49
N LEU A 2 -4.30 -8.95 12.58
CA LEU A 2 -3.53 -7.73 12.85
C LEU A 2 -3.99 -6.67 11.88
N CYS A 3 -4.33 -5.49 12.37
CA CYS A 3 -4.69 -4.35 11.54
C CYS A 3 -4.14 -3.06 12.14
N THR A 4 -4.08 -2.04 11.30
CA THR A 4 -3.86 -0.66 11.74
C THR A 4 -5.17 0.10 11.54
N ILE A 5 -5.49 0.97 12.49
CA ILE A 5 -6.69 1.79 12.43
C ILE A 5 -6.32 3.23 12.77
N HIS A 6 -6.83 4.16 11.98
CA HIS A 6 -6.68 5.58 12.24
C HIS A 6 -7.97 6.08 12.89
N GLN A 7 -7.88 6.58 14.13
CA GLN A 7 -8.99 7.21 14.87
C GLN A 7 -10.26 6.33 14.96
N PRO A 8 -10.20 5.18 15.67
CA PRO A 8 -11.38 4.39 15.92
C PRO A 8 -12.36 5.13 16.84
N SER A 9 -13.65 5.08 16.53
CA SER A 9 -14.70 5.42 17.50
C SER A 9 -14.57 4.54 18.75
N SER A 10 -15.02 5.02 19.91
CA SER A 10 -14.97 4.26 21.17
C SER A 10 -15.58 2.85 21.08
N GLU A 11 -16.69 2.70 20.34
CA GLU A 11 -17.35 1.40 20.14
C GLU A 11 -16.45 0.41 19.38
N VAL A 12 -15.89 0.83 18.24
CA VAL A 12 -14.93 0.03 17.48
C VAL A 12 -13.67 -0.26 18.29
N PHE A 13 -13.19 0.71 19.06
CA PHE A 13 -12.01 0.52 19.90
C PHE A 13 -12.22 -0.55 20.98
N ALA A 14 -13.42 -0.63 21.56
CA ALA A 14 -13.78 -1.62 22.56
C ALA A 14 -13.85 -3.07 22.03
N LEU A 15 -13.88 -3.26 20.71
CA LEU A 15 -13.90 -4.59 20.08
C LEU A 15 -12.53 -5.27 20.02
N PHE A 16 -11.44 -4.55 20.28
CA PHE A 16 -10.10 -5.10 20.20
C PHE A 16 -9.68 -5.77 21.50
N ASP A 17 -9.05 -6.95 21.40
CA ASP A 17 -8.48 -7.63 22.57
C ASP A 17 -7.22 -6.90 23.06
N VAL A 18 -6.32 -6.58 22.14
CA VAL A 18 -4.99 -6.00 22.39
C VAL A 18 -4.78 -4.82 21.46
N VAL A 19 -4.20 -3.75 22.01
CA VAL A 19 -3.81 -2.55 21.27
C VAL A 19 -2.33 -2.25 21.45
N ILE A 20 -1.71 -1.75 20.38
CA ILE A 20 -0.35 -1.23 20.37
C ILE A 20 -0.43 0.23 19.92
N PHE A 21 0.02 1.16 20.76
CA PHE A 21 0.18 2.56 20.39
C PHE A 21 1.64 2.89 20.10
N MET A 22 1.87 3.56 18.98
CA MET A 22 3.19 3.88 18.47
C MET A 22 3.30 5.32 18.03
N LYS A 23 4.46 5.94 18.27
CA LYS A 23 4.84 7.24 17.71
C LYS A 23 6.32 7.20 17.32
N ALA A 24 6.62 7.69 16.11
CA ALA A 24 7.99 7.73 15.56
C ALA A 24 8.75 6.39 15.65
N GLY A 25 8.07 5.28 15.36
CA GLY A 25 8.67 3.94 15.37
C GLY A 25 8.88 3.32 16.75
N ARG A 26 8.43 3.98 17.82
CA ARG A 26 8.54 3.49 19.20
C ARG A 26 7.16 3.20 19.80
N ILE A 27 7.06 2.14 20.61
CA ILE A 27 5.82 1.70 21.26
C ILE A 27 5.71 2.33 22.65
N PHE A 28 4.70 3.15 22.89
CA PHE A 28 4.48 3.77 24.21
C PHE A 28 3.31 3.13 24.98
N TYR A 29 2.58 2.20 24.37
CA TYR A 29 1.67 1.29 25.06
C TYR A 29 1.50 0.01 24.25
N GLN A 30 1.52 -1.14 24.93
CA GLN A 30 1.15 -2.43 24.37
C GLN A 30 0.44 -3.24 25.44
N GLY A 31 -0.77 -3.72 25.15
CA GLY A 31 -1.50 -4.56 26.08
C GLY A 31 -2.99 -4.64 25.80
N PRO A 32 -3.75 -5.32 26.67
CA PRO A 32 -5.19 -5.48 26.52
C PRO A 32 -5.92 -4.14 26.59
N VAL A 33 -6.92 -3.92 25.72
CA VAL A 33 -7.74 -2.68 25.74
C VAL A 33 -8.34 -2.45 27.13
N SER A 34 -8.74 -3.50 27.84
CA SER A 34 -9.29 -3.45 29.20
C SER A 34 -8.35 -2.84 30.25
N ARG A 35 -7.03 -2.89 30.03
CA ARG A 35 -6.03 -2.38 30.98
C ARG A 35 -5.60 -0.95 30.71
N ILE A 36 -6.06 -0.33 29.62
CA ILE A 36 -5.58 1.00 29.21
C ILE A 36 -5.86 2.07 30.28
N ASN A 37 -7.07 2.09 30.82
CA ASN A 37 -7.46 3.09 31.82
C ASN A 37 -6.65 2.94 33.11
N THR A 38 -6.44 1.70 33.57
CA THR A 38 -5.64 1.40 34.77
C THR A 38 -4.18 1.80 34.56
N TYR A 39 -3.60 1.40 33.42
CA TYR A 39 -2.22 1.73 33.09
C TYR A 39 -1.96 3.24 33.08
N TYR A 40 -2.84 4.02 32.42
CA TYR A 40 -2.66 5.46 32.38
C TYR A 40 -2.99 6.13 33.73
N ALA A 41 -3.86 5.55 34.56
CA ALA A 41 -4.10 6.02 35.92
C ALA A 41 -2.90 5.80 36.86
N GLU A 42 -2.19 4.67 36.74
CA GLU A 42 -0.97 4.36 37.52
C GLU A 42 0.20 5.30 37.21
N HIS A 43 0.19 5.93 36.04
CA HIS A 43 1.22 6.87 35.58
C HIS A 43 0.73 8.33 35.62
N ASP A 44 -0.16 8.67 36.57
CA ASP A 44 -0.69 10.02 36.82
C ASP A 44 -1.40 10.67 35.62
N ARG A 45 -1.95 9.87 34.69
CA ARG A 45 -2.63 10.34 33.47
C ARG A 45 -4.00 9.70 33.29
N ARG A 46 -4.89 9.84 34.28
CA ARG A 46 -6.22 9.24 34.25
C ARG A 46 -7.03 9.68 33.02
N ILE A 47 -7.57 8.70 32.29
CA ILE A 47 -8.47 8.91 31.16
C ILE A 47 -9.86 9.32 31.69
N PRO A 48 -10.46 10.44 31.24
CA PRO A 48 -11.81 10.82 31.66
C PRO A 48 -12.86 9.80 31.21
N GLU A 49 -13.89 9.55 32.03
CA GLU A 49 -14.91 8.51 31.77
C GLU A 49 -15.72 8.72 30.48
N ASN A 50 -15.93 9.98 30.09
CA ASN A 50 -16.67 10.35 28.89
C ASN A 50 -15.76 10.65 27.69
N PHE A 51 -14.52 10.14 27.70
CA PHE A 51 -13.54 10.36 26.65
C PHE A 51 -13.12 9.04 26.02
N ASN A 52 -12.97 9.04 24.69
CA ASN A 52 -12.50 7.86 23.97
C ASN A 52 -11.05 7.55 24.37
N PRO A 53 -10.74 6.38 24.95
CA PRO A 53 -9.38 6.06 25.37
C PRO A 53 -8.38 6.11 24.21
N ALA A 54 -8.79 5.70 23.00
CA ALA A 54 -7.93 5.78 21.82
C ALA A 54 -7.53 7.22 21.50
N ASP A 55 -8.51 8.13 21.50
CA ASP A 55 -8.25 9.55 21.23
C ASP A 55 -7.43 10.18 22.35
N PHE A 56 -7.66 9.80 23.61
CA PHE A 56 -6.90 10.35 24.74
C PHE A 56 -5.42 10.04 24.58
N VAL A 57 -5.13 8.77 24.31
CA VAL A 57 -3.78 8.25 24.18
C VAL A 57 -3.08 8.83 22.95
N MET A 58 -3.80 8.97 21.82
CA MET A 58 -3.28 9.62 20.62
C MET A 58 -3.01 11.12 20.85
N ASN A 59 -3.94 11.85 21.47
CA ASN A 59 -3.77 13.28 21.78
C ASN A 59 -2.61 13.51 22.76
N LEU A 60 -2.50 12.67 23.77
CA LEU A 60 -1.38 12.69 24.71
C LEU A 60 -0.06 12.53 23.96
N SER A 61 0.00 11.58 23.01
CA SER A 61 1.19 11.39 22.18
C SER A 61 1.54 12.62 21.34
N GLN A 62 0.56 13.44 20.93
CA GLN A 62 0.79 14.65 20.14
C GLN A 62 1.25 15.83 21.00
N VAL A 63 0.69 15.97 22.21
CA VAL A 63 0.99 17.09 23.12
C VAL A 63 2.34 16.93 23.80
N LEU A 64 2.76 15.70 24.12
CA LEU A 64 4.05 15.46 24.77
C LEU A 64 5.22 15.65 23.79
N ALA A 65 6.19 16.47 24.20
CA ALA A 65 7.49 16.61 23.55
C ALA A 65 8.26 15.28 23.57
N GLY A 66 9.25 15.12 22.69
CA GLY A 66 10.01 13.86 22.55
C GLY A 66 10.52 13.30 23.87
N ASP A 67 11.11 14.16 24.71
CA ASP A 67 11.74 13.79 25.98
C ASP A 67 10.70 13.41 27.07
N GLU A 68 9.53 14.03 27.04
CA GLU A 68 8.41 13.74 27.94
C GLU A 68 7.66 12.47 27.50
N LEU A 69 7.58 12.26 26.19
CA LEU A 69 7.07 11.03 25.61
C LEU A 69 8.04 9.88 25.92
N GLU A 70 9.36 10.11 25.91
CA GLU A 70 10.39 9.15 26.33
C GLU A 70 10.12 8.56 27.73
N LYS A 71 9.64 9.40 28.65
CA LYS A 71 9.23 8.96 30.00
C LYS A 71 7.94 8.13 30.00
N LEU A 72 7.14 8.21 28.94
CA LEU A 72 5.94 7.41 28.72
C LEU A 72 6.26 6.03 28.11
N PHE A 73 7.47 5.82 27.60
CA PHE A 73 7.94 4.49 27.18
C PHE A 73 8.32 3.71 28.44
N PHE A 74 7.31 3.29 29.19
CA PHE A 74 7.53 2.34 30.27
C PHE A 74 7.95 0.99 29.68
N PRO A 75 8.77 0.21 30.40
CA PRO A 75 8.98 -1.18 30.04
C PRO A 75 7.61 -1.83 29.87
N ILE A 76 7.38 -2.46 28.72
CA ILE A 76 6.17 -3.22 28.45
C ILE A 76 6.04 -4.22 29.61
N PRO A 77 5.02 -4.10 30.48
CA PRO A 77 4.96 -4.92 31.67
C PRO A 77 4.91 -6.40 31.29
N ASP A 78 5.47 -7.29 32.11
CA ASP A 78 5.49 -8.72 31.80
C ASP A 78 4.09 -9.27 31.47
N TYR A 79 3.02 -8.72 32.05
CA TYR A 79 1.63 -9.11 31.71
C TYR A 79 1.24 -8.85 30.25
N ALA A 80 1.82 -7.85 29.58
CA ALA A 80 1.60 -7.59 28.16
C ALA A 80 2.34 -8.60 27.25
N LEU A 81 3.32 -9.32 27.81
CA LEU A 81 3.97 -10.48 27.19
C LEU A 81 3.31 -11.81 27.61
N VAL A 82 2.67 -11.85 28.78
CA VAL A 82 2.26 -13.09 29.46
C VAL A 82 0.76 -13.41 29.33
N GLU A 83 -0.13 -12.43 29.14
CA GLU A 83 -1.59 -12.69 29.20
C GLU A 83 -2.28 -13.04 27.86
N GLN A 84 -1.52 -13.47 26.84
CA GLN A 84 -2.06 -14.20 25.67
C GLN A 84 -1.28 -15.48 25.33
N GLY A 85 -0.31 -15.85 26.15
CA GLY A 85 0.38 -17.12 26.05
C GLY A 85 -0.22 -18.12 27.03
N SER A 86 -1.31 -18.78 26.66
CA SER A 86 -1.50 -20.13 27.17
C SER A 86 -0.18 -20.87 26.98
N SER A 87 0.32 -21.47 28.06
CA SER A 87 1.59 -22.16 28.17
C SER A 87 1.69 -23.44 27.34
N GLN A 88 1.15 -23.43 26.13
CA GLN A 88 1.52 -24.36 25.07
C GLN A 88 2.71 -23.77 24.35
N ARG A 89 3.87 -24.37 24.60
CA ARG A 89 5.03 -24.36 23.71
C ARG A 89 4.55 -24.23 22.27
N ARG A 90 4.80 -23.08 21.65
CA ARG A 90 4.46 -22.80 20.26
C ARG A 90 5.21 -23.83 19.43
N GLU A 91 4.54 -24.91 19.04
CA GLU A 91 4.93 -25.63 17.83
C GLU A 91 4.96 -24.54 16.75
N GLU A 92 6.12 -24.33 16.14
CA GLU A 92 6.25 -23.55 14.91
C GLU A 92 5.45 -24.29 13.83
N SER A 93 4.13 -24.18 13.89
CA SER A 93 3.29 -24.39 12.73
C SER A 93 3.65 -23.26 11.78
N HIS A 94 4.67 -23.52 10.96
CA HIS A 94 4.89 -22.77 9.75
C HIS A 94 3.56 -22.82 9.00
N LEU A 95 2.80 -21.74 9.09
CA LEU A 95 1.73 -21.43 8.15
C LEU A 95 2.44 -21.20 6.81
N GLU A 96 2.85 -22.29 6.16
CA GLU A 96 3.25 -22.25 4.77
C GLU A 96 2.01 -21.87 3.99
N PHE A 97 1.89 -20.57 3.72
CA PHE A 97 0.90 -20.06 2.79
C PHE A 97 1.34 -20.48 1.39
N GLN A 98 1.05 -21.73 1.04
CA GLN A 98 1.43 -22.34 -0.22
C GLN A 98 0.48 -21.88 -1.34
N VAL A 99 0.47 -20.57 -1.63
CA VAL A 99 -0.21 -20.04 -2.82
C VAL A 99 0.79 -20.03 -3.95
N GLN A 100 1.03 -21.20 -4.54
CA GLN A 100 1.76 -21.33 -5.78
C GLN A 100 0.84 -21.89 -6.86
N SER A 101 0.17 -20.99 -7.57
CA SER A 101 -0.45 -21.32 -8.86
C SER A 101 0.63 -21.42 -9.94
N SER A 102 0.44 -22.32 -10.91
CA SER A 102 1.37 -22.50 -12.04
C SER A 102 1.58 -21.22 -12.87
N PHE A 103 2.76 -21.09 -13.49
CA PHE A 103 3.15 -19.93 -14.30
C PHE A 103 2.10 -19.54 -15.35
N PHE A 104 1.64 -20.50 -16.15
CA PHE A 104 0.64 -20.24 -17.19
C PHE A 104 -0.73 -19.85 -16.63
N LYS A 105 -1.10 -20.37 -15.46
CA LYS A 105 -2.34 -19.96 -14.78
C LYS A 105 -2.25 -18.52 -14.31
N GLN A 106 -1.14 -18.13 -13.66
CA GLN A 106 -0.91 -16.72 -13.28
C GLN A 106 -0.88 -15.81 -14.50
N MET A 107 -0.17 -16.20 -15.55
CA MET A 107 -0.07 -15.44 -16.80
C MET A 107 -1.45 -15.19 -17.40
N PHE A 108 -2.28 -16.23 -17.51
CA PHE A 108 -3.63 -16.12 -18.07
C PHE A 108 -4.53 -15.24 -17.19
N GLU A 109 -4.56 -15.45 -15.88
CA GLU A 109 -5.42 -14.69 -14.97
C GLU A 109 -5.04 -13.20 -14.90
N LEU A 110 -3.74 -12.91 -14.84
CA LEU A 110 -3.24 -11.54 -14.86
C LEU A 110 -3.54 -10.88 -16.21
N SER A 111 -3.31 -11.58 -17.32
CA SER A 111 -3.60 -11.07 -18.68
C SER A 111 -5.10 -10.83 -18.88
N TRP A 112 -5.95 -11.73 -18.39
CA TRP A 112 -7.39 -11.59 -18.46
C TRP A 112 -7.89 -10.41 -17.63
N ARG A 113 -7.42 -10.29 -16.39
CA ARG A 113 -7.75 -9.16 -15.51
C ARG A 113 -7.34 -7.83 -16.14
N GLU A 114 -6.14 -7.78 -16.72
CA GLU A 114 -5.64 -6.58 -17.40
C GLU A 114 -6.45 -6.26 -18.66
N MET A 115 -6.84 -7.27 -19.43
CA MET A 115 -7.71 -7.10 -20.59
C MET A 115 -9.09 -6.58 -20.20
N VAL A 116 -9.67 -7.06 -19.09
CA VAL A 116 -10.96 -6.55 -18.56
C VAL A 116 -10.82 -5.10 -18.07
N ALA A 117 -9.74 -4.76 -17.36
CA ALA A 117 -9.46 -3.39 -16.92
C ALA A 117 -9.29 -2.45 -18.14
N THR A 118 -8.50 -2.87 -19.13
CA THR A 118 -8.25 -2.11 -20.36
C THR A 118 -9.52 -1.92 -21.18
N LYS A 119 -10.38 -2.94 -21.30
CA LYS A 119 -11.66 -2.82 -22.01
C LYS A 119 -12.64 -1.87 -21.32
N ARG A 120 -12.55 -1.72 -19.99
CA ARG A 120 -13.37 -0.76 -19.23
C ARG A 120 -12.89 0.68 -19.42
N ASP A 121 -11.61 0.88 -19.69
CA ASP A 121 -11.04 2.17 -20.08
C ASP A 121 -11.13 2.39 -21.61
N THR A 122 -12.37 2.50 -22.09
CA THR A 122 -12.66 2.74 -23.51
C THR A 122 -12.05 4.06 -24.01
N THR A 123 -11.94 5.07 -23.14
CA THR A 123 -11.39 6.39 -23.50
C THR A 123 -9.91 6.30 -23.86
N ALA A 124 -9.09 5.68 -23.00
CA ALA A 124 -7.67 5.51 -23.29
C ALA A 124 -7.46 4.64 -24.55
N LEU A 125 -8.30 3.62 -24.75
CA LEU A 125 -8.24 2.76 -25.92
C LEU A 125 -8.56 3.54 -27.22
N ILE A 126 -9.62 4.34 -27.24
CA ILE A 126 -9.99 5.18 -28.39
C ILE A 126 -8.88 6.18 -28.72
N VAL A 127 -8.32 6.86 -27.72
CA VAL A 127 -7.22 7.83 -27.92
C VAL A 127 -5.99 7.15 -28.53
N ARG A 128 -5.62 5.95 -28.04
CA ARG A 128 -4.49 5.18 -28.60
C ARG A 128 -4.71 4.83 -30.07
N PHE A 129 -5.90 4.36 -30.44
CA PHE A 129 -6.22 4.08 -31.84
C PHE A 129 -6.22 5.35 -32.70
N ALA A 130 -6.84 6.43 -32.22
CA ALA A 130 -6.91 7.70 -32.94
C ALA A 130 -5.53 8.28 -33.24
N VAL A 131 -4.65 8.35 -32.24
CA VAL A 131 -3.27 8.85 -32.41
C VAL A 131 -2.48 7.94 -33.36
N THR A 132 -2.62 6.61 -33.23
CA THR A 132 -1.91 5.67 -34.11
C THR A 132 -2.36 5.81 -35.56
N ILE A 133 -3.66 5.91 -35.82
CA ILE A 133 -4.21 6.10 -37.18
C ILE A 133 -3.72 7.43 -37.77
N LEU A 134 -3.79 8.51 -36.99
CA LEU A 134 -3.34 9.83 -37.42
C LEU A 134 -1.85 9.83 -37.78
N LEU A 135 -1.00 9.23 -36.95
CA LEU A 135 0.43 9.13 -37.23
C LEU A 135 0.71 8.32 -38.51
N ASN A 136 0.05 7.17 -38.70
CA ASN A 136 0.22 6.35 -39.90
C ASN A 136 -0.25 7.08 -41.17
N LEU A 137 -1.37 7.82 -41.10
CA LEU A 137 -1.82 8.66 -42.21
C LEU A 137 -0.83 9.77 -42.52
N LEU A 138 -0.29 10.44 -41.50
CA LEU A 138 0.71 11.48 -41.68
C LEU A 138 1.97 10.92 -42.35
N TYR A 139 2.47 9.77 -41.89
CA TYR A 139 3.59 9.08 -42.54
C TYR A 139 3.27 8.76 -44.00
N GLY A 140 2.08 8.20 -44.28
CA GLY A 140 1.65 7.91 -45.65
C GLY A 140 1.61 9.14 -46.56
N LEU A 141 1.15 10.29 -46.03
CA LEU A 141 1.09 11.55 -46.78
C LEU A 141 2.48 12.16 -47.03
N ILE A 142 3.37 12.10 -46.04
CA ILE A 142 4.75 12.59 -46.17
C ILE A 142 5.48 11.85 -47.30
N PHE A 143 5.25 10.56 -47.44
CA PHE A 143 5.91 9.71 -48.44
C PHE A 143 5.07 9.43 -49.69
N LEU A 144 3.91 10.08 -49.87
CA LEU A 144 2.95 9.78 -50.94
C LEU A 144 3.51 9.97 -52.37
N ASP A 145 4.66 10.62 -52.51
CA ASP A 145 5.32 10.84 -53.81
C ASP A 145 6.85 10.67 -53.73
N ALA A 146 7.35 10.05 -52.65
CA ALA A 146 8.79 9.88 -52.45
C ALA A 146 9.45 8.91 -53.46
N GLY A 147 8.65 8.22 -54.28
CA GLY A 147 9.11 7.32 -55.35
C GLY A 147 8.66 7.71 -56.76
N GLY A 148 7.98 8.86 -56.95
CA GLY A 148 7.36 9.24 -58.23
C GLY A 148 8.29 9.91 -59.24
N LYS A 149 9.52 10.27 -58.86
CA LYS A 149 10.53 10.85 -59.77
C LYS A 149 11.75 9.96 -59.88
N ASP A 150 11.59 8.86 -60.61
CA ASP A 150 12.72 8.25 -61.31
C ASP A 150 12.98 9.05 -62.59
N ASN A 151 13.57 10.24 -62.44
CA ASN A 151 14.25 10.92 -63.54
C ASN A 151 15.66 10.32 -63.64
N GLY A 152 15.74 9.01 -63.93
CA GLY A 152 16.94 8.41 -64.48
C GLY A 152 17.16 8.96 -65.87
N ASP A 153 17.78 10.14 -65.99
CA ASP A 153 18.40 10.55 -67.24
C ASP A 153 19.60 9.64 -67.47
N GLN A 154 19.33 8.53 -68.16
CA GLN A 154 20.29 7.51 -68.54
C GLN A 154 21.10 7.99 -69.76
N ARG A 155 21.62 9.23 -69.72
CA ARG A 155 22.32 9.89 -70.83
C ARG A 155 23.59 10.65 -70.42
N ASP A 156 24.35 10.17 -69.44
CA ASP A 156 25.65 10.81 -69.14
C ASP A 156 26.79 9.84 -68.74
N PHE A 157 26.90 8.70 -69.45
CA PHE A 157 28.07 7.81 -69.36
C PHE A 157 28.60 7.39 -70.74
N SER A 158 28.77 8.35 -71.65
CA SER A 158 29.59 8.16 -72.86
C SER A 158 30.30 9.43 -73.27
N ALA A 159 31.30 9.82 -72.48
CA ALA A 159 32.39 10.68 -72.91
C ALA A 159 33.59 10.45 -71.98
N HIS A 160 34.45 9.48 -72.33
CA HIS A 160 35.88 9.48 -72.06
C HIS A 160 36.53 8.26 -72.75
N VAL A 161 36.84 8.45 -74.04
CA VAL A 161 38.04 7.90 -74.71
C VAL A 161 38.69 9.08 -75.41
#